data_AF-A0A369I942-F1
#
_entry.id   AF-A0A369I942-F1
#
_cell.length_a   1.000
_cell.length_b   1.000
_cell.length_c   1.000
_cell.angle_alpha   90.00
_cell.angle_beta   90.00
_cell.angle_gamma   90.00
#
_symmetry.space_group_name_H-M   'P 1'
#
loop_
_entity.id
_entity.type
_entity.pdbx_description
1 polymer ?
#
loop_
_entity_poly.entity_id
_entity_poly.type
_entity_poly.pdbx_seq_one_letter_code
_entity_poly.pdbx_strand_id
1 'polypeptide(L)'
;MKNNLIYDIGMHLGYDTQMYLDKGYNVIAVEANTFLVGKAKKKMSKPIENNRLQILNFAISEIDSGVVPFYISINKSIQSSLEKNMAERGSTVLKIEVNTTKLSTLFQKYGVPYYCKIDIEGYDYIALKSLQGFPSLLPKFISAEINNISNEGHTAENISSKKELYDIWLSILTLLKQIGYTKFKVIDQSSLQNISNSTYIKNDFLLKKNIYSKINKKALRIKECLSLKKSFNLGYFKDCSGPFGEYLEGEWLDFEITKDLIMSYGNTMLKHGIKTMWCDIHATY
;
A
#
# COMPACT_ATOMS: atom_id res chain seq x y z
N MET A 1 19.57 -20.03 3.25
CA MET A 1 18.20 -20.22 3.77
C MET A 1 17.30 -19.16 3.14
N LYS A 2 16.09 -19.51 2.72
CA LYS A 2 15.16 -18.54 2.12
C LYS A 2 14.77 -17.52 3.20
N ASN A 3 14.97 -16.23 2.96
CA ASN A 3 14.50 -15.19 3.88
C ASN A 3 12.97 -15.33 4.00
N ASN A 4 12.48 -15.56 5.23
CA ASN A 4 11.08 -15.86 5.51
C ASN A 4 10.37 -14.74 6.28
N LEU A 5 11.00 -13.58 6.37
CA LEU A 5 10.50 -12.42 7.10
C LEU A 5 9.70 -11.51 6.18
N ILE A 6 8.53 -11.09 6.63
CA ILE A 6 7.64 -10.15 5.95
C ILE A 6 7.37 -8.98 6.87
N TYR A 7 7.33 -7.78 6.30
CA TYR A 7 6.86 -6.59 7.00
C TYR A 7 5.50 -6.19 6.47
N ASP A 8 4.58 -5.96 7.41
CA ASP A 8 3.25 -5.39 7.15
C ASP A 8 3.19 -4.01 7.82
N ILE A 9 3.54 -2.97 7.06
CA ILE A 9 3.60 -1.59 7.53
C ILE A 9 2.24 -0.92 7.27
N GLY A 10 1.52 -0.59 8.34
CA GLY A 10 0.11 -0.19 8.26
C GLY A 10 -0.85 -1.38 8.41
N MET A 11 -0.60 -2.24 9.40
CA MET A 11 -1.30 -3.53 9.58
C MET A 11 -2.84 -3.43 9.63
N HIS A 12 -3.38 -2.33 10.17
CA HIS A 12 -4.81 -2.11 10.34
C HIS A 12 -5.50 -3.25 11.12
N LEU A 13 -6.45 -3.97 10.51
CA LEU A 13 -7.15 -5.12 11.09
C LEU A 13 -6.37 -6.45 10.99
N GLY A 14 -5.18 -6.43 10.38
CA GLY A 14 -4.26 -7.56 10.28
C GLY A 14 -4.66 -8.64 9.27
N TYR A 15 -5.42 -8.29 8.23
CA TYR A 15 -5.80 -9.25 7.20
C TYR A 15 -4.62 -9.70 6.35
N ASP A 16 -3.76 -8.78 5.92
CA ASP A 16 -2.52 -9.11 5.19
C ASP A 16 -1.55 -9.87 6.11
N THR A 17 -1.34 -9.40 7.34
CA THR A 17 -0.59 -10.14 8.37
C THR A 17 -1.06 -11.60 8.51
N GLN A 18 -2.36 -11.84 8.64
CA GLN A 18 -2.90 -13.21 8.75
C GLN A 18 -2.62 -14.03 7.49
N MET A 19 -2.82 -13.45 6.30
CA MET A 19 -2.49 -14.10 5.04
C MET A 19 -1.01 -14.50 4.95
N TYR A 20 -0.08 -13.64 5.38
CA TYR A 20 1.35 -13.96 5.38
C TYR A 20 1.68 -15.10 6.35
N LEU A 21 1.07 -15.10 7.54
CA LEU A 21 1.21 -16.18 8.52
C LEU A 21 0.70 -17.51 7.99
N ASP A 22 -0.48 -17.52 7.35
CA ASP A 22 -1.09 -18.72 6.76
C ASP A 22 -0.26 -19.28 5.60
N LYS A 23 0.49 -18.42 4.90
CA LYS A 23 1.48 -18.83 3.88
C LYS A 23 2.80 -19.33 4.46
N GLY A 24 2.95 -19.37 5.78
CA GLY A 24 4.14 -19.91 6.44
C GLY A 24 5.29 -18.92 6.59
N TYR A 25 5.02 -17.61 6.55
CA TYR A 25 6.01 -16.57 6.83
C TYR A 25 6.05 -16.13 8.30
N ASN A 26 7.17 -15.53 8.71
CA ASN A 26 7.26 -14.75 9.95
C ASN A 26 6.94 -13.30 9.62
N VAL A 27 6.21 -12.60 10.50
CA VAL A 27 5.72 -11.25 10.21
C VAL A 27 6.12 -10.28 11.32
N ILE A 28 6.63 -9.12 10.90
CA ILE A 28 6.71 -7.92 11.74
C ILE A 28 5.65 -6.96 11.22
N ALA A 29 4.60 -6.76 12.02
CA ALA A 29 3.49 -5.90 11.69
C ALA A 29 3.61 -4.58 12.48
N VAL A 30 3.43 -3.44 11.81
CA VAL A 30 3.54 -2.11 12.41
C VAL A 30 2.21 -1.38 12.27
N GLU A 31 1.71 -0.82 13.38
CA GLU A 31 0.46 -0.07 13.41
C GLU A 31 0.52 1.05 14.46
N ALA A 32 0.10 2.25 14.09
CA ALA A 32 0.07 3.41 14.97
C ALA A 32 -1.15 3.41 15.90
N ASN A 33 -2.31 2.96 15.41
CA ASN A 33 -3.56 2.91 16.13
C ASN A 33 -3.52 1.88 17.27
N THR A 34 -3.36 2.38 18.50
CA THR A 34 -3.29 1.59 19.74
C THR A 34 -4.48 0.64 19.93
N PHE A 35 -5.69 1.04 19.52
CA PHE A 35 -6.88 0.19 19.61
C PHE A 35 -6.83 -0.99 18.63
N LEU A 36 -6.33 -0.78 17.41
CA LEU A 36 -6.17 -1.84 16.42
C LEU A 36 -5.06 -2.81 16.83
N VAL A 37 -3.95 -2.30 17.37
CA VAL A 37 -2.89 -3.14 17.96
C VAL A 37 -3.45 -4.05 19.06
N GLY A 38 -4.25 -3.49 19.98
CA GLY A 38 -4.87 -4.26 21.07
C GLY A 38 -5.79 -5.37 20.54
N LYS A 39 -6.59 -5.09 19.50
CA LYS A 39 -7.45 -6.09 18.85
C LYS A 39 -6.63 -7.17 18.15
N ALA A 40 -5.60 -6.78 17.41
CA ALA A 40 -4.74 -7.70 16.66
C ALA A 40 -3.96 -8.64 17.59
N LYS A 41 -3.41 -8.13 18.69
CA LYS A 41 -2.71 -8.95 19.70
C LYS A 41 -3.62 -10.02 20.32
N LYS A 42 -4.89 -9.68 20.57
CA LYS A 42 -5.89 -10.65 21.05
C LYS A 42 -6.26 -11.69 19.99
N LYS A 43 -6.51 -11.24 18.75
CA LYS A 43 -6.91 -12.11 17.63
C LYS A 43 -5.80 -13.08 17.20
N MET A 44 -4.54 -12.63 17.23
CA MET A 44 -3.38 -13.37 16.72
C MET A 44 -2.41 -13.78 17.84
N SER A 45 -2.92 -14.14 19.02
CA SER A 45 -2.08 -14.52 20.17
C SER A 45 -1.20 -15.74 19.87
N LYS A 46 -1.75 -16.77 19.24
CA LYS A 46 -1.01 -18.01 18.94
C LYS A 46 0.21 -17.80 18.02
N PRO A 47 0.12 -17.04 16.90
CA PRO A 47 1.32 -16.65 16.15
C PRO A 47 2.35 -15.85 16.96
N ILE A 48 1.89 -14.99 17.88
CA ILE A 48 2.78 -14.20 18.75
C ILE A 48 3.53 -15.12 19.73
N GLU A 49 2.82 -16.00 20.42
CA GLU A 49 3.39 -16.98 21.37
C GLU A 49 4.42 -17.91 20.70
N ASN A 50 4.20 -18.24 19.43
CA ASN A 50 5.12 -19.07 18.65
C ASN A 50 6.26 -18.29 17.96
N ASN A 51 6.44 -17.00 18.29
CA ASN A 51 7.44 -16.11 17.67
C ASN A 51 7.33 -16.00 16.14
N ARG A 52 6.13 -16.20 15.60
CA ARG A 52 5.81 -16.07 14.18
C ARG A 52 5.32 -14.67 13.82
N LEU A 53 4.82 -13.91 14.80
CA LEU A 53 4.31 -12.56 14.64
C LEU A 53 4.85 -11.66 15.75
N GLN A 54 5.38 -10.50 15.37
CA GLN A 54 5.63 -9.38 16.28
C GLN A 54 4.81 -8.17 15.83
N ILE A 55 3.95 -7.65 16.72
CA ILE A 55 3.16 -6.45 16.47
C ILE A 55 3.78 -5.27 17.21
N LEU A 56 4.26 -4.29 16.46
CA LEU A 56 4.92 -3.08 16.94
C LEU A 56 3.95 -1.90 16.88
N ASN A 57 3.81 -1.18 17.99
CA ASN A 57 2.95 0.01 18.05
C ASN A 57 3.78 1.29 17.85
N PHE A 58 4.03 1.61 16.59
CA PHE A 58 4.71 2.84 16.18
C PHE A 58 4.01 3.44 14.97
N ALA A 59 4.13 4.76 14.82
CA ALA A 59 3.94 5.39 13.52
C ALA A 59 5.28 5.46 12.78
N ILE A 60 5.28 5.15 11.49
CA ILE A 60 6.45 5.39 10.64
C ILE A 60 6.54 6.89 10.34
N SER A 61 7.71 7.49 10.55
CA SER A 61 7.93 8.94 10.43
C SER A 61 9.37 9.27 10.03
N GLU A 62 9.63 10.54 9.69
CA GLU A 62 10.99 11.09 9.54
C GLU A 62 11.72 11.23 10.89
N ILE A 63 10.98 11.28 12.00
CA ILE A 63 11.53 11.36 13.36
C ILE A 63 11.63 9.96 13.94
N ASP A 64 12.82 9.55 14.35
CA ASP A 64 13.04 8.28 15.05
C ASP A 64 12.99 8.50 16.57
N SER A 65 12.40 7.56 17.31
CA SER A 65 12.26 7.63 18.77
C SER A 65 11.57 8.91 19.30
N GLY A 66 10.65 9.48 18.53
CA GLY A 66 9.85 10.64 18.92
C GLY A 66 8.46 10.26 19.40
N VAL A 67 7.70 11.27 19.84
CA VAL A 67 6.27 11.17 20.14
C VAL A 67 5.55 12.24 19.33
N VAL A 68 4.55 11.83 18.54
CA VAL A 68 3.84 12.72 17.62
C VAL A 68 2.33 12.50 17.72
N PRO A 69 1.52 13.50 17.33
CA PRO A 69 0.07 13.29 17.23
C PRO A 69 -0.28 12.36 16.07
N PHE A 70 -1.22 11.45 16.31
CA PHE A 70 -1.84 10.58 15.31
C PHE A 70 -3.36 10.73 15.38
N TYR A 71 -4.00 10.82 14.23
CA TYR A 71 -5.42 11.10 14.08
C TYR A 71 -6.16 9.85 13.63
N ILE A 72 -6.94 9.26 14.54
CA ILE A 72 -7.75 8.08 14.28
C ILE A 72 -9.07 8.52 13.66
N SER A 73 -9.34 8.07 12.44
CA SER A 73 -10.62 8.31 11.77
C SER A 73 -11.69 7.35 12.33
N ILE A 74 -12.64 7.89 13.11
CA ILE A 74 -13.56 7.09 13.93
C ILE A 74 -14.45 6.17 13.08
N ASN A 75 -15.00 6.69 11.98
CA ASN A 75 -15.92 5.93 11.12
C ASN A 75 -15.22 5.24 9.94
N LYS A 76 -13.94 5.54 9.71
CA LYS A 76 -13.16 5.05 8.58
C LYS A 76 -11.73 4.76 9.01
N SER A 77 -11.54 3.81 9.92
CA SER A 77 -10.22 3.56 10.54
C SER A 77 -9.08 3.34 9.55
N ILE A 78 -9.36 2.87 8.33
CA ILE A 78 -8.38 2.74 7.25
C ILE A 78 -7.74 4.08 6.89
N GLN A 79 -8.44 5.21 7.05
CA GLN A 79 -7.96 6.56 6.75
C GLN A 79 -7.18 7.22 7.90
N SER A 80 -6.89 6.50 8.99
CA SER A 80 -6.16 7.08 10.13
C SER A 80 -4.74 7.44 9.70
N SER A 81 -4.25 8.61 10.13
CA SER A 81 -2.98 9.15 9.64
C SER A 81 -2.29 10.04 10.68
N LEU A 82 -0.98 10.23 10.53
CA LEU A 82 -0.25 11.32 11.18
C LEU A 82 -0.71 12.70 10.65
N GLU A 83 -1.33 12.73 9.47
CA GLU A 83 -1.92 13.92 8.89
C GLU A 83 -3.42 14.04 9.17
N LYS A 84 -3.77 15.15 9.82
CA LYS A 84 -5.14 15.42 10.26
C LYS A 84 -6.13 15.49 9.09
N ASN A 85 -5.78 16.24 8.05
CA ASN A 85 -6.54 16.41 6.80
C ASN A 85 -6.82 15.07 6.10
N MET A 86 -5.91 14.10 6.17
CA MET A 86 -6.13 12.77 5.60
C MET A 86 -7.11 11.94 6.46
N ALA A 87 -7.01 12.04 7.79
CA ALA A 87 -7.90 11.33 8.69
C ALA A 87 -9.34 11.89 8.75
N GLU A 88 -9.52 13.18 8.49
CA GLU A 88 -10.81 13.89 8.56
C GLU A 88 -11.71 13.70 7.33
N ARG A 89 -11.28 12.95 6.31
CA ARG A 89 -12.00 12.80 5.03
C ARG A 89 -13.38 12.13 5.17
N GLY A 90 -14.38 12.95 5.50
CA GLY A 90 -15.74 12.50 5.79
C GLY A 90 -15.84 11.66 7.06
N SER A 91 -15.02 11.97 8.08
CA SER A 91 -15.11 11.36 9.41
C SER A 91 -14.59 12.31 10.49
N THR A 92 -15.17 12.20 11.69
CA THR A 92 -14.57 12.77 12.90
C THR A 92 -13.28 12.04 13.25
N VAL A 93 -12.33 12.77 13.82
CA VAL A 93 -11.04 12.22 14.26
C VAL A 93 -10.86 12.27 15.77
N LEU A 94 -10.24 11.23 16.32
CA LEU A 94 -9.70 11.18 17.67
C LEU A 94 -8.18 11.36 17.60
N LYS A 95 -7.66 12.39 18.26
CA LYS A 95 -6.21 12.62 18.38
C LYS A 95 -5.63 11.79 19.53
N ILE A 96 -4.59 11.02 19.26
CA ILE A 96 -3.80 10.30 20.26
C ILE A 96 -2.30 10.63 20.08
N GLU A 97 -1.49 10.33 21.09
CA GLU A 97 -0.03 10.39 20.96
C GLU A 97 0.52 8.99 20.69
N VAL A 98 1.46 8.88 19.77
CA VAL A 98 2.11 7.62 19.40
C VAL A 98 3.62 7.79 19.30
N ASN A 99 4.35 6.75 19.67
CA ASN A 99 5.78 6.70 19.44
C ASN A 99 6.07 6.57 17.94
N THR A 100 7.17 7.16 17.48
CA THR A 100 7.60 7.08 16.09
C THR A 100 8.84 6.21 15.90
N THR A 101 8.98 5.67 14.71
CA THR A 101 10.24 5.06 14.25
C THR A 101 10.41 5.21 12.75
N LYS A 102 11.62 4.97 12.25
CA LYS A 102 11.91 4.88 10.81
C LYS A 102 11.84 3.44 10.33
N LEU A 103 11.47 3.25 9.05
CA LEU A 103 11.48 1.92 8.44
C LEU A 103 12.90 1.33 8.41
N SER A 104 13.92 2.15 8.10
CA SER A 104 15.33 1.73 8.17
C SER A 104 15.77 1.28 9.56
N THR A 105 15.35 1.98 10.63
CA THR A 105 15.64 1.57 12.02
C THR A 105 15.04 0.20 12.32
N LEU A 106 13.83 -0.07 11.85
CA LEU A 106 13.21 -1.38 12.02
C LEU A 106 13.98 -2.48 11.27
N PHE A 107 14.42 -2.24 10.04
CA PHE A 107 15.20 -3.22 9.28
C PHE A 107 16.57 -3.48 9.89
N GLN A 108 17.24 -2.45 10.41
CA GLN A 108 18.50 -2.60 11.15
C GLN A 108 18.32 -3.44 12.42
N LYS A 109 17.20 -3.24 13.13
CA LYS A 109 16.95 -3.90 14.41
C LYS A 109 16.48 -5.35 14.28
N TYR A 110 15.58 -5.63 13.33
CA TYR A 110 14.93 -6.95 13.23
C TYR A 110 15.24 -7.71 11.94
N GLY A 111 16.06 -7.13 11.06
CA GLY A 111 16.49 -7.73 9.81
C GLY A 111 15.71 -7.21 8.60
N VAL A 112 16.34 -7.35 7.42
CA VAL A 112 15.74 -6.97 6.13
C VAL A 112 14.77 -8.05 5.69
N PRO A 113 13.51 -7.73 5.35
CA PRO A 113 12.55 -8.74 4.93
C PRO A 113 12.75 -9.26 3.51
N TYR A 114 12.13 -10.40 3.23
CA TYR A 114 11.91 -10.87 1.87
C TYR A 114 10.93 -9.96 1.12
N TYR A 115 9.83 -9.60 1.79
CA TYR A 115 8.79 -8.71 1.27
C TYR A 115 8.42 -7.64 2.30
N CYS A 116 8.29 -6.39 1.89
CA CYS A 116 7.74 -5.31 2.71
C CYS A 116 6.50 -4.70 2.04
N LYS A 117 5.33 -4.84 2.67
CA LYS A 117 4.14 -4.08 2.29
C LYS A 117 4.18 -2.75 3.03
N ILE A 118 3.98 -1.65 2.32
CA ILE A 118 3.75 -0.32 2.89
C ILE A 118 2.36 0.13 2.44
N ASP A 119 1.53 0.49 3.41
CA ASP A 119 0.16 0.94 3.21
C ASP A 119 -0.20 1.86 4.38
N ILE A 120 0.38 3.06 4.41
CA ILE A 120 0.16 4.05 5.47
C ILE A 120 -0.34 5.34 4.85
N GLU A 121 -1.61 5.66 5.11
CA GLU A 121 -2.27 6.87 4.65
C GLU A 121 -1.42 8.14 4.82
N GLY A 122 -0.79 8.59 3.73
CA GLY A 122 0.04 9.80 3.63
C GLY A 122 1.54 9.65 3.87
N TYR A 123 2.01 8.47 4.30
CA TYR A 123 3.36 8.29 4.81
C TYR A 123 4.16 7.20 4.09
N ASP A 124 3.62 6.60 3.01
CA ASP A 124 4.33 5.66 2.14
C ASP A 124 5.67 6.22 1.65
N TYR A 125 5.65 7.45 1.11
CA TYR A 125 6.85 8.12 0.61
C TYR A 125 7.89 8.32 1.70
N ILE A 126 7.46 8.74 2.90
CA ILE A 126 8.33 8.95 4.06
C ILE A 126 8.95 7.63 4.53
N ALA A 127 8.16 6.56 4.58
CA ALA A 127 8.63 5.22 4.92
C ALA A 127 9.75 4.78 3.96
N LEU A 128 9.51 4.89 2.64
CA LEU A 128 10.48 4.55 1.60
C LEU A 128 11.75 5.43 1.69
N LYS A 129 11.58 6.75 1.85
CA LYS A 129 12.68 7.72 1.89
C LYS A 129 13.68 7.39 2.99
N SER A 130 13.22 6.80 4.11
CA SER A 130 14.11 6.37 5.19
C SER A 130 15.14 5.30 4.79
N LEU A 131 14.93 4.59 3.67
CA LEU A 131 15.86 3.59 3.12
C LEU A 131 16.92 4.19 2.18
N GLN A 132 16.79 5.47 1.80
CA GLN A 132 17.74 6.13 0.91
C GLN A 132 19.13 6.16 1.53
N GLY A 133 20.15 5.79 0.75
CA GLY A 133 21.53 5.70 1.23
C GLY A 133 21.88 4.38 1.95
N PHE A 134 20.93 3.44 2.06
CA PHE A 134 21.15 2.14 2.70
C PHE A 134 20.91 0.95 1.74
N PRO A 135 21.79 0.72 0.74
CA PRO A 135 21.59 -0.35 -0.25
C PRO A 135 21.53 -1.76 0.37
N SER A 136 22.17 -1.96 1.54
CA SER A 136 22.12 -3.23 2.28
C SER A 136 20.79 -3.48 2.99
N LEU A 137 19.92 -2.47 3.08
CA LEU A 137 18.61 -2.57 3.75
C LEU A 137 17.46 -2.79 2.76
N LEU A 138 17.71 -3.06 1.48
CA LEU A 138 16.65 -3.22 0.50
C LEU A 138 16.04 -4.64 0.53
N PRO A 139 14.73 -4.76 0.85
CA PRO A 139 14.01 -6.01 0.66
C PRO A 139 14.12 -6.53 -0.77
N LYS A 140 13.96 -7.85 -0.96
CA LYS A 140 13.89 -8.39 -2.34
C LYS A 140 12.67 -7.87 -3.08
N PHE A 141 11.56 -7.69 -2.36
CA PHE A 141 10.31 -7.17 -2.87
C PHE A 141 9.72 -6.12 -1.92
N ILE A 142 9.13 -5.07 -2.48
CA ILE A 142 8.44 -4.02 -1.73
C ILE A 142 7.19 -3.55 -2.49
N SER A 143 6.16 -3.12 -1.78
CA SER A 143 5.01 -2.42 -2.37
C SER A 143 4.64 -1.16 -1.60
N ALA A 144 4.17 -0.13 -2.30
CA ALA A 144 3.68 1.13 -1.74
C ALA A 144 2.59 1.76 -2.63
N GLU A 145 1.66 2.50 -2.04
CA GLU A 145 0.51 3.09 -2.75
C GLU A 145 0.89 4.39 -3.49
N ILE A 146 0.44 4.55 -4.74
CA ILE A 146 0.75 5.70 -5.62
C ILE A 146 0.18 7.04 -5.13
N ASN A 147 -1.03 7.09 -4.59
CA ASN A 147 -1.67 8.38 -4.24
C ASN A 147 -1.36 8.87 -2.84
N ASN A 148 -0.55 8.12 -2.07
CA ASN A 148 -0.45 8.32 -0.63
C ASN A 148 0.59 9.37 -0.24
N ILE A 149 0.58 10.50 -0.96
CA ILE A 149 1.42 11.65 -0.67
C ILE A 149 0.54 12.84 -0.38
N SER A 150 0.77 13.40 0.79
CA SER A 150 0.35 14.74 1.11
C SER A 150 1.35 15.73 0.54
N ASN A 151 0.89 16.59 -0.36
CA ASN A 151 1.64 17.79 -0.73
C ASN A 151 0.98 18.97 -0.01
N GLU A 152 1.60 19.46 1.06
CA GLU A 152 1.07 20.58 1.86
C GLU A 152 -0.37 20.36 2.37
N GLY A 153 -0.72 19.10 2.66
CA GLY A 153 -2.05 18.72 3.11
C GLY A 153 -3.11 18.59 2.01
N HIS A 154 -2.74 18.73 0.74
CA HIS A 154 -3.62 18.43 -0.39
C HIS A 154 -3.66 16.93 -0.69
N THR A 155 -4.87 16.39 -0.80
CA THR A 155 -5.11 15.06 -1.38
C THR A 155 -5.25 15.20 -2.90
N ALA A 156 -4.96 14.11 -3.64
CA ALA A 156 -5.12 14.09 -5.10
C ALA A 156 -6.52 14.53 -5.58
N GLU A 157 -7.56 14.33 -4.77
CA GLU A 157 -8.93 14.78 -5.05
C GLU A 157 -9.04 16.31 -5.19
N ASN A 158 -8.26 17.04 -4.40
CA ASN A 158 -8.28 18.51 -4.31
C ASN A 158 -7.35 19.18 -5.32
N ILE A 159 -6.54 18.40 -6.04
CA ILE A 159 -5.59 18.94 -7.02
C ILE A 159 -6.30 19.21 -8.34
N SER A 160 -6.10 20.42 -8.86
CA SER A 160 -6.68 20.86 -10.13
C SER A 160 -5.68 20.82 -11.28
N SER A 161 -4.38 20.87 -10.97
CA SER A 161 -3.30 20.83 -11.95
C SER A 161 -3.01 19.39 -12.39
N LYS A 162 -3.13 19.14 -13.70
CA LYS A 162 -2.77 17.85 -14.31
C LYS A 162 -1.29 17.51 -14.07
N LYS A 163 -0.42 18.52 -14.08
CA LYS A 163 1.02 18.33 -13.83
C LYS A 163 1.27 17.85 -12.40
N GLU A 164 0.64 18.48 -11.41
CA GLU A 164 0.80 18.09 -10.01
C GLU A 164 0.29 16.67 -9.74
N LEU A 165 -0.79 16.24 -10.40
CA LEU A 165 -1.26 14.85 -10.32
C LEU A 165 -0.22 13.86 -10.85
N TYR A 166 0.45 14.19 -11.96
CA TYR A 166 1.53 13.34 -12.47
C TYR A 166 2.75 13.32 -11.56
N ASP A 167 3.13 14.48 -11.00
CA ASP A 167 4.24 14.57 -10.06
C ASP A 167 3.97 13.66 -8.83
N ILE A 168 2.73 13.64 -8.33
CA ILE A 168 2.30 12.73 -7.26
C ILE A 168 2.32 11.29 -7.72
N TRP A 169 1.72 10.94 -8.87
CA TRP A 169 1.66 9.54 -9.29
C TRP A 169 3.04 8.93 -9.59
N LEU A 170 4.01 9.75 -9.98
CA LEU A 170 5.37 9.31 -10.30
C LEU A 170 6.33 9.37 -9.11
N SER A 171 5.96 10.00 -8.01
CA SER A 171 6.81 10.20 -6.84
C SER A 171 7.35 8.90 -6.23
N ILE A 172 6.48 7.93 -5.97
CA ILE A 172 6.83 6.62 -5.40
C ILE A 172 7.71 5.83 -6.38
N LEU A 173 7.36 5.82 -7.67
CA LEU A 173 8.17 5.17 -8.71
C LEU A 173 9.58 5.76 -8.76
N THR A 174 9.67 7.08 -8.75
CA THR A 174 10.94 7.83 -8.81
C THR A 174 11.79 7.56 -7.58
N LEU A 175 11.18 7.58 -6.39
CA LEU A 175 11.90 7.30 -5.15
C LEU A 175 12.40 5.85 -5.09
N LEU A 176 11.56 4.87 -5.47
CA LEU A 176 11.98 3.47 -5.53
C LEU A 176 13.17 3.28 -6.48
N LYS A 177 13.15 3.94 -7.65
CA LYS A 177 14.28 3.94 -8.59
C LYS A 177 15.54 4.57 -7.98
N GLN A 178 15.42 5.70 -7.28
CA GLN A 178 16.54 6.38 -6.62
C GLN A 178 17.16 5.54 -5.49
N ILE A 179 16.33 4.81 -4.74
CA ILE A 179 16.78 3.94 -3.65
C ILE A 179 17.54 2.71 -4.17
N GLY A 180 17.21 2.22 -5.38
CA GLY A 180 17.98 1.17 -6.05
C GLY A 180 17.16 0.10 -6.77
N TYR A 181 15.83 0.17 -6.74
CA TYR A 181 14.99 -0.78 -7.47
C TYR A 181 15.05 -0.51 -8.98
N THR A 182 14.96 -1.58 -9.79
CA THR A 182 15.10 -1.49 -11.25
C THR A 182 13.90 -2.04 -12.00
N LYS A 183 13.08 -2.86 -11.34
CA LYS A 183 11.96 -3.58 -11.92
C LYS A 183 10.67 -3.31 -11.15
N PHE A 184 9.58 -3.06 -11.87
CA PHE A 184 8.33 -2.57 -11.28
C PHE A 184 7.09 -3.28 -11.85
N LYS A 185 6.03 -3.33 -11.05
CA LYS A 185 4.65 -3.66 -11.47
C LYS A 185 3.70 -2.62 -10.89
N VAL A 186 2.61 -2.35 -11.60
CA VAL A 186 1.56 -1.43 -11.14
C VAL A 186 0.27 -2.21 -10.98
N ILE A 187 -0.21 -2.35 -9.75
CA ILE A 187 -1.32 -3.23 -9.41
C ILE A 187 -2.52 -2.40 -9.01
N ASP A 188 -3.67 -2.59 -9.66
CA ASP A 188 -4.93 -1.99 -9.21
C ASP A 188 -5.40 -2.71 -7.94
N GLN A 189 -5.44 -2.01 -6.80
CA GLN A 189 -5.71 -2.65 -5.50
C GLN A 189 -7.10 -3.30 -5.41
N SER A 190 -8.03 -2.89 -6.25
CA SER A 190 -9.39 -3.42 -6.18
C SER A 190 -9.61 -4.71 -6.96
N SER A 191 -8.91 -4.86 -8.08
CA SER A 191 -8.97 -6.03 -8.95
C SER A 191 -7.79 -6.98 -8.74
N LEU A 192 -6.72 -6.50 -8.10
CA LEU A 192 -5.41 -7.16 -7.98
C LEU A 192 -4.83 -7.55 -9.34
N GLN A 193 -5.21 -6.84 -10.40
CA GLN A 193 -4.69 -7.03 -11.74
C GLN A 193 -3.51 -6.10 -11.98
N ASN A 194 -2.50 -6.63 -12.66
CA ASN A 194 -1.42 -5.82 -13.17
C ASN A 194 -1.91 -4.94 -14.32
N ILE A 195 -1.70 -3.64 -14.19
CA ILE A 195 -1.91 -2.68 -15.26
C ILE A 195 -0.82 -2.97 -16.30
N SER A 196 -1.25 -3.27 -17.51
CA SER A 196 -0.37 -3.48 -18.65
C SER A 196 -0.89 -2.71 -19.85
N ASN A 197 -0.07 -2.53 -20.89
CA ASN A 197 -0.52 -1.92 -22.14
C ASN A 197 -1.75 -2.64 -22.74
N SER A 198 -1.85 -3.96 -22.55
CA SER A 198 -3.01 -4.75 -23.01
C SER A 198 -4.26 -4.55 -22.14
N THR A 199 -4.09 -4.45 -20.81
CA THR A 199 -5.17 -4.16 -19.86
C THR A 199 -5.70 -2.74 -20.04
N TYR A 200 -4.80 -1.79 -20.33
CA TYR A 200 -5.11 -0.40 -20.64
C TYR A 200 -6.06 -0.25 -21.83
N ILE A 201 -5.76 -0.91 -22.95
CA ILE A 201 -6.61 -0.84 -24.16
C ILE A 201 -8.02 -1.41 -23.87
N LYS A 202 -8.10 -2.49 -23.10
CA LYS A 202 -9.40 -3.06 -22.67
C LYS A 202 -10.16 -2.11 -21.75
N ASN A 203 -9.49 -1.47 -20.79
CA ASN A 203 -10.12 -0.53 -19.86
C ASN A 203 -10.59 0.75 -20.57
N ASP A 204 -9.83 1.32 -21.50
CA ASP A 204 -10.26 2.46 -22.32
C ASP A 204 -11.51 2.13 -23.16
N PHE A 205 -11.56 0.91 -23.73
CA PHE A 205 -12.75 0.44 -24.46
C PHE A 205 -13.97 0.26 -23.54
N LEU A 206 -13.77 -0.31 -22.35
CA LEU A 206 -14.84 -0.50 -21.37
C LEU A 206 -15.32 0.82 -20.76
N LEU A 207 -14.42 1.80 -20.55
CA LEU A 207 -14.73 3.15 -20.07
C LEU A 207 -15.46 4.00 -21.13
N LYS A 208 -15.18 3.79 -22.42
CA LYS A 208 -15.89 4.41 -23.56
C LYS A 208 -17.31 3.91 -23.73
N LYS A 209 -17.58 2.63 -23.45
CA LYS A 209 -18.96 2.17 -23.30
C LYS A 209 -19.47 2.68 -21.95
N ASN A 210 -20.63 3.33 -21.90
CA ASN A 210 -21.28 3.84 -20.69
C ASN A 210 -21.63 2.78 -19.61
N ILE A 211 -20.89 1.67 -19.52
CA ILE A 211 -21.09 0.53 -18.63
C ILE A 211 -20.55 0.84 -17.22
N TYR A 212 -19.52 1.70 -17.10
CA TYR A 212 -18.98 2.12 -15.81
C TYR A 212 -19.85 3.08 -15.01
N SER A 213 -20.89 3.66 -15.62
CA SER A 213 -21.65 4.74 -14.98
C SER A 213 -22.87 4.28 -14.19
N LYS A 214 -23.41 3.05 -14.33
CA LYS A 214 -24.65 2.67 -13.61
C LYS A 214 -24.82 1.21 -13.15
N ILE A 215 -23.90 0.30 -13.43
CA ILE A 215 -24.00 -1.07 -12.88
C ILE A 215 -23.22 -1.14 -11.58
N ASN A 216 -23.91 -1.49 -10.50
CA ASN A 216 -23.44 -1.52 -9.12
C ASN A 216 -21.95 -1.94 -9.02
N LYS A 217 -21.04 -0.97 -8.85
CA LYS A 217 -19.57 -1.08 -8.96
C LYS A 217 -18.96 -2.21 -8.12
N LYS A 218 -19.70 -2.70 -7.12
CA LYS A 218 -19.37 -3.85 -6.28
C LYS A 218 -19.56 -5.18 -7.01
N ALA A 219 -20.62 -5.36 -7.79
CA ALA A 219 -21.05 -6.68 -8.29
C ALA A 219 -20.20 -7.22 -9.45
N LEU A 220 -19.74 -6.34 -10.37
CA LEU A 220 -18.85 -6.75 -11.47
C LEU A 220 -17.42 -6.99 -10.97
N ARG A 221 -16.90 -6.11 -10.10
CA ARG A 221 -15.63 -6.30 -9.36
C ARG A 221 -15.65 -7.59 -8.55
N ILE A 222 -16.76 -7.88 -7.87
CA ILE A 222 -16.95 -9.15 -7.14
C ILE A 222 -16.90 -10.33 -8.10
N LYS A 223 -17.43 -10.27 -9.33
CA LYS A 223 -17.48 -11.42 -10.25
C LYS A 223 -16.12 -11.79 -10.86
N GLU A 224 -15.29 -10.80 -11.22
CA GLU A 224 -13.92 -11.04 -11.68
C GLU A 224 -12.97 -11.35 -10.51
N CYS A 225 -13.08 -10.64 -9.38
CA CYS A 225 -12.40 -11.04 -8.14
C CYS A 225 -12.86 -12.42 -7.69
N LEU A 226 -14.11 -12.85 -7.90
CA LEU A 226 -14.59 -14.21 -7.59
C LEU A 226 -13.93 -15.26 -8.49
N SER A 227 -13.48 -14.91 -9.70
CA SER A 227 -12.77 -15.84 -10.58
C SER A 227 -11.32 -16.07 -10.12
N LEU A 228 -10.62 -15.01 -9.71
CA LEU A 228 -9.27 -15.08 -9.11
C LEU A 228 -9.30 -15.55 -7.64
N LYS A 229 -10.36 -15.22 -6.89
CA LYS A 229 -10.62 -15.70 -5.51
C LYS A 229 -11.24 -17.10 -5.48
N LYS A 230 -11.81 -17.62 -6.59
CA LYS A 230 -12.21 -19.04 -6.68
C LYS A 230 -10.99 -19.96 -6.64
N SER A 231 -9.84 -19.50 -7.15
CA SER A 231 -8.55 -20.20 -7.02
C SER A 231 -7.95 -20.14 -5.60
N PHE A 232 -8.43 -19.23 -4.73
CA PHE A 232 -7.91 -19.04 -3.37
C PHE A 232 -9.06 -18.77 -2.37
N ASN A 233 -9.58 -19.85 -1.74
CA ASN A 233 -10.62 -19.93 -0.69
C ASN A 233 -11.21 -18.60 -0.14
N LEU A 234 -12.49 -18.37 -0.46
CA LEU A 234 -13.20 -17.08 -0.56
C LEU A 234 -13.66 -16.37 0.73
N GLY A 235 -13.26 -16.81 1.92
CA GLY A 235 -13.59 -16.10 3.17
C GLY A 235 -12.56 -15.06 3.61
N TYR A 236 -11.28 -15.35 3.36
CA TYR A 236 -10.15 -14.67 3.99
C TYR A 236 -9.64 -13.42 3.24
N PHE A 237 -9.78 -13.38 1.90
CA PHE A 237 -9.13 -12.40 1.03
C PHE A 237 -10.01 -11.22 0.60
N LYS A 238 -11.15 -10.96 1.26
CA LYS A 238 -11.98 -9.80 0.88
C LYS A 238 -11.29 -8.47 1.21
N ASP A 239 -10.47 -8.48 2.25
CA ASP A 239 -9.88 -7.29 2.86
C ASP A 239 -8.33 -7.36 2.89
N CYS A 240 -7.70 -8.22 2.06
CA CYS A 240 -6.25 -8.26 1.86
C CYS A 240 -5.88 -7.44 0.62
N SER A 241 -4.98 -6.47 0.78
CA SER A 241 -4.47 -5.61 -0.31
C SER A 241 -3.01 -5.86 -0.63
N GLY A 242 -2.29 -6.71 0.13
CA GLY A 242 -0.85 -6.94 -0.04
C GLY A 242 -0.46 -8.30 -0.64
N PRO A 243 -1.01 -8.78 -1.77
CA PRO A 243 -0.47 -9.98 -2.39
C PRO A 243 0.98 -9.77 -2.84
N PHE A 244 1.78 -10.83 -2.79
CA PHE A 244 3.16 -10.80 -3.23
C PHE A 244 3.27 -10.49 -4.73
N GLY A 245 4.01 -9.43 -5.09
CA GLY A 245 4.11 -8.95 -6.47
C GLY A 245 4.63 -9.99 -7.47
N GLU A 246 5.44 -10.93 -7.01
CA GLU A 246 5.93 -12.06 -7.81
C GLU A 246 4.87 -13.13 -8.10
N TYR A 247 3.80 -13.21 -7.31
CA TYR A 247 2.68 -14.12 -7.52
C TYR A 247 1.55 -13.50 -8.33
N LEU A 248 1.60 -12.19 -8.59
CA LEU A 248 0.66 -11.50 -9.46
C LEU A 248 1.08 -11.66 -10.92
N GLU A 249 0.09 -11.86 -11.80
CA GLU A 249 0.31 -11.99 -13.23
C GLU A 249 0.94 -10.74 -13.86
N GLY A 250 1.55 -10.91 -15.03
CA GLY A 250 2.18 -9.85 -15.80
C GLY A 250 3.68 -9.66 -15.52
N GLU A 251 4.31 -8.88 -16.39
CA GLU A 251 5.76 -8.72 -16.43
C GLU A 251 6.26 -7.63 -15.49
N TRP A 252 7.48 -7.80 -15.01
CA TRP A 252 8.23 -6.76 -14.31
C TRP A 252 8.85 -5.82 -15.34
N LEU A 253 8.45 -4.55 -15.31
CA LEU A 253 8.83 -3.53 -16.29
C LEU A 253 9.98 -2.66 -15.78
N ASP A 254 10.74 -2.07 -16.70
CA ASP A 254 11.75 -1.07 -16.38
C ASP A 254 11.12 0.30 -16.05
N PHE A 255 11.91 1.18 -15.44
CA PHE A 255 11.46 2.49 -14.95
C PHE A 255 10.75 3.33 -16.04
N GLU A 256 11.36 3.54 -17.21
CA GLU A 256 10.77 4.38 -18.25
C GLU A 256 9.46 3.80 -18.79
N ILE A 257 9.39 2.47 -18.98
CA ILE A 257 8.17 1.79 -19.44
C ILE A 257 7.06 1.92 -18.38
N THR A 258 7.41 1.75 -17.10
CA THR A 258 6.46 1.87 -15.98
C THR A 258 5.94 3.29 -15.84
N LYS A 259 6.82 4.29 -16.00
CA LYS A 259 6.46 5.71 -15.99
C LYS A 259 5.48 6.04 -17.12
N ASP A 260 5.77 5.61 -18.34
CA ASP A 260 4.89 5.82 -19.49
C ASP A 260 3.52 5.16 -19.30
N LEU A 261 3.51 3.97 -18.68
CA LEU A 261 2.28 3.26 -18.32
C LEU A 261 1.43 4.05 -17.31
N ILE A 262 2.02 4.53 -16.20
CA ILE A 262 1.33 5.34 -15.19
C ILE A 262 0.78 6.62 -15.82
N MET A 263 1.58 7.30 -16.63
CA MET A 263 1.18 8.53 -17.32
C MET A 263 -0.02 8.29 -18.26
N SER A 264 0.04 7.22 -19.05
CA SER A 264 -1.01 6.85 -20.01
C SER A 264 -2.31 6.44 -19.31
N TYR A 265 -2.20 5.61 -18.27
CA TYR A 265 -3.32 5.18 -17.46
C TYR A 265 -3.97 6.37 -16.75
N GLY A 266 -3.17 7.20 -16.07
CA GLY A 266 -3.61 8.41 -15.40
C GLY A 266 -4.28 9.41 -16.36
N ASN A 267 -3.75 9.60 -17.57
CA ASN A 267 -4.39 10.43 -18.59
C ASN A 267 -5.81 9.94 -18.94
N THR A 268 -6.00 8.62 -19.00
CA THR A 268 -7.32 8.02 -19.27
C THR A 268 -8.26 8.22 -18.09
N MET A 269 -7.79 8.03 -16.86
CA MET A 269 -8.58 8.31 -15.65
C MET A 269 -9.08 9.77 -15.63
N LEU A 270 -8.21 10.73 -15.97
CA LEU A 270 -8.56 12.16 -16.03
C LEU A 270 -9.61 12.49 -17.08
N LYS A 271 -9.57 11.85 -18.25
CA LYS A 271 -10.62 12.00 -19.29
C LYS A 271 -12.00 11.58 -18.79
N HIS A 272 -12.04 10.68 -17.80
CA HIS A 272 -13.26 10.23 -17.14
C HIS A 272 -13.56 10.97 -15.82
N GLY A 273 -12.83 12.06 -15.53
CA GLY A 273 -13.02 12.86 -14.31
C GLY A 273 -12.51 12.20 -13.03
N ILE A 274 -11.68 11.15 -13.14
CA ILE A 274 -11.11 10.44 -12.01
C ILE A 274 -9.69 10.97 -11.74
N LYS A 275 -9.45 11.48 -10.54
CA LYS A 275 -8.17 12.08 -10.13
C LYS A 275 -7.33 11.19 -9.19
N THR A 276 -7.87 10.07 -8.74
CA THR A 276 -7.22 9.16 -7.80
C THR A 276 -6.92 7.83 -8.48
N MET A 277 -5.66 7.41 -8.46
CA MET A 277 -5.18 6.16 -9.03
C MET A 277 -4.96 5.11 -7.94
N TRP A 278 -5.98 4.36 -7.57
CA TRP A 278 -5.90 3.44 -6.41
C TRP A 278 -5.09 2.18 -6.77
N CYS A 279 -3.77 2.34 -6.78
CA CYS A 279 -2.82 1.35 -7.27
C CYS A 279 -1.58 1.33 -6.39
N ASP A 280 -0.98 0.14 -6.32
CA ASP A 280 0.32 -0.09 -5.68
C ASP A 280 1.41 -0.24 -6.73
N ILE A 281 2.57 0.34 -6.43
CA ILE A 281 3.80 0.02 -7.15
C ILE A 281 4.50 -1.08 -6.36
N HIS A 282 4.64 -2.24 -6.99
CA HIS A 282 5.54 -3.27 -6.51
C HIS A 282 6.90 -3.07 -7.17
N ALA A 283 7.98 -3.31 -6.43
CA ALA A 283 9.34 -3.15 -6.93
C ALA A 283 10.27 -4.30 -6.53
N THR A 284 11.24 -4.59 -7.40
CA THR A 284 12.36 -5.52 -7.19
C THR A 284 13.59 -5.07 -7.99
N TYR A 285 14.69 -5.81 -7.90
CA TYR A 285 15.95 -5.59 -8.62
C TYR A 285 16.53 -6.87 -9.19
#